data_AF-A0A6N2CPD9-F1
#
_entry.id   AF-A0A6N2CPD9-F1
#
_cell.length_a   1.000
_cell.length_b   1.000
_cell.length_c   1.000
_cell.angle_alpha   90.00
_cell.angle_beta   90.00
_cell.angle_gamma   90.00
#
_symmetry.space_group_name_H-M   'P 1'
#
loop_
_entity.id
_entity.type
_entity.pdbx_description
1 polymer ?
#
loop_
_entity_poly.entity_id
_entity_poly.type
_entity_poly.pdbx_seq_one_letter_code
_entity_poly.pdbx_strand_id
1 'polypeptide(L)'
;AEIDVIWDNFQEKLEPLRQQLNEALGTQWEEWEIPRELTDAYFPKDIRVDSRAFAGKIHADWWKQRIARQQEIDASIAAKADSEYLYDKPYEDKKKVRVAGPFTVESLSPHRTLGVDADDELIDPLEAGEGKQAEFGSQKTFVEIILENLKTAGVQQAHKEDKIHFTALKPWPGDLVCAEGVYTESESASEKRAGIFIGPEFGTVARADLVAAAREAGDADFDVLIACAFNYEARTTEFDKLGRLPVLKARMNADLHMADELKNTGSGNLFVIFGEPDIELLPDDHGQLRVKVNGVDVFKPQTGKIESSNTDEIACWFIDTDYNEESFFVRHAYFLGAADPYKSLKTTLKAEINPEAWETLYSDTSRPFNKPKSGRIAVKVINHLGDEVMKVFRV
;
A
#
# COMPACT_ATOMS: atom_id res chain seq x y z
N ALA A 1 -38.52 19.38 -17.50
CA ALA A 1 -39.43 20.33 -18.16
C ALA A 1 -38.68 21.39 -18.96
N GLU A 2 -37.94 22.32 -18.36
CA GLU A 2 -37.20 23.35 -19.13
C GLU A 2 -35.98 22.80 -19.88
N ILE A 3 -35.26 21.85 -19.27
CA ILE A 3 -34.15 21.14 -19.92
C ILE A 3 -34.62 20.40 -21.18
N ASP A 4 -35.79 19.76 -21.12
CA ASP A 4 -36.37 19.04 -22.26
C ASP A 4 -36.71 20.00 -23.41
N VAL A 5 -37.27 21.17 -23.09
CA VAL A 5 -37.56 22.22 -24.08
C VAL A 5 -36.28 22.79 -24.71
N ILE A 6 -35.23 23.02 -23.92
CA ILE A 6 -33.92 23.44 -24.44
C ILE A 6 -33.38 22.34 -25.36
N TRP A 7 -33.46 21.08 -24.95
CA TRP A 7 -32.98 19.96 -25.75
C TRP A 7 -33.71 19.86 -27.10
N ASP A 8 -35.04 19.91 -27.10
CA ASP A 8 -35.88 19.85 -28.31
C ASP A 8 -35.55 21.00 -29.28
N ASN A 9 -35.43 22.23 -28.78
CA ASN A 9 -35.11 23.41 -29.60
C ASN A 9 -33.74 23.32 -30.30
N PHE A 10 -32.76 22.68 -29.65
CA PHE A 10 -31.44 22.46 -30.26
C PHE A 10 -31.43 21.23 -31.16
N GLN A 11 -32.25 20.20 -30.89
CA GLN A 11 -32.38 19.05 -31.79
C GLN A 11 -32.91 19.45 -33.17
N GLU A 12 -33.89 20.35 -33.24
CA GLU A 12 -34.38 20.88 -34.52
C GLU A 12 -33.28 21.54 -35.38
N LYS A 13 -32.21 22.03 -34.74
CA LYS A 13 -31.05 22.66 -35.42
C LYS A 13 -29.90 21.69 -35.67
N LEU A 14 -29.70 20.72 -34.78
CA LEU A 14 -28.61 19.74 -34.85
C LEU A 14 -28.90 18.64 -35.88
N GLU A 15 -30.16 18.22 -36.00
CA GLU A 15 -30.56 17.12 -36.88
C GLU A 15 -30.31 17.41 -38.37
N PRO A 16 -30.65 18.60 -38.91
CA PRO A 16 -30.30 18.95 -40.29
C PRO A 16 -28.80 19.02 -40.54
N LEU A 17 -28.02 19.52 -39.57
CA LEU A 17 -26.56 19.61 -39.66
C LEU A 17 -25.93 18.20 -39.64
N ARG A 18 -26.48 17.28 -38.85
CA ARG A 18 -26.08 15.87 -38.83
C ARG A 18 -26.35 15.19 -40.17
N GLN A 19 -27.53 15.39 -40.73
CA GLN A 19 -27.88 14.82 -42.05
C GLN A 19 -26.95 15.33 -43.15
N GLN A 20 -26.68 16.64 -43.19
CA GLN A 20 -25.74 17.21 -44.15
C GLN A 20 -24.29 16.70 -43.95
N LEU A 21 -23.87 16.47 -42.70
CA LEU A 21 -22.56 15.89 -42.40
C LEU A 21 -22.45 14.44 -42.88
N ASN A 22 -23.49 13.64 -42.61
CA ASN A 22 -23.59 12.24 -43.03
C ASN A 22 -23.62 12.12 -44.57
N GLU A 23 -24.37 13.00 -45.26
CA GLU A 23 -24.37 13.07 -46.73
C GLU A 23 -23.00 13.44 -47.29
N ALA A 24 -22.30 14.40 -46.67
CA ALA A 24 -20.99 14.86 -47.12
C ALA A 24 -19.88 13.80 -46.91
N LEU A 25 -20.00 12.96 -45.88
CA LEU A 25 -19.02 11.93 -45.54
C LEU A 25 -19.41 10.53 -46.06
N GLY A 26 -20.64 10.34 -46.53
CA GLY A 26 -21.18 9.04 -46.91
C GLY A 26 -21.36 8.08 -45.73
N THR A 27 -21.56 8.61 -44.53
CA THR A 27 -21.69 7.86 -43.27
C THR A 27 -23.12 7.92 -42.74
N GLN A 28 -23.41 7.15 -41.70
CA GLN A 28 -24.68 7.18 -40.96
C GLN A 28 -24.40 7.32 -39.46
N TRP A 29 -23.74 8.41 -39.07
CA TRP A 29 -23.41 8.63 -37.66
C TRP A 29 -24.62 9.09 -36.87
N GLU A 30 -24.79 8.47 -35.71
CA GLU A 30 -25.66 8.95 -34.66
C GLU A 30 -25.01 10.11 -33.88
N GLU A 31 -25.79 10.87 -33.09
CA GLU A 31 -25.28 12.07 -32.39
C GLU A 31 -24.08 11.78 -31.46
N TRP A 32 -24.05 10.60 -30.83
CA TRP A 32 -22.95 10.19 -29.95
C TRP A 32 -21.71 9.67 -30.71
N GLU A 33 -21.81 9.43 -32.02
CA GLU A 33 -20.73 8.88 -32.85
C GLU A 33 -19.91 9.96 -33.57
N ILE A 34 -20.39 11.21 -33.59
CA ILE A 34 -19.68 12.32 -34.23
C ILE A 34 -18.40 12.63 -33.43
N PRO A 35 -17.20 12.48 -34.04
CA PRO A 35 -15.93 12.66 -33.34
C PRO A 35 -15.69 14.11 -32.94
N ARG A 36 -14.89 14.35 -31.89
CA ARG A 36 -14.57 15.70 -31.42
C ARG A 36 -13.75 16.50 -32.44
N GLU A 37 -12.89 15.81 -33.19
CA GLU A 37 -12.09 16.38 -34.27
C GLU A 37 -12.23 15.49 -35.52
N LEU A 38 -12.46 16.12 -36.68
CA LEU A 38 -12.47 15.43 -37.96
C LEU A 38 -11.05 15.26 -38.48
N THR A 39 -10.48 14.07 -38.29
CA THR A 39 -9.17 13.70 -38.83
C THR A 39 -9.28 13.05 -40.22
N ASP A 40 -8.16 12.99 -40.94
CA ASP A 40 -8.02 12.40 -42.29
C ASP A 40 -8.53 10.96 -42.40
N ALA A 41 -8.61 10.23 -41.28
CA ALA A 41 -9.12 8.87 -41.22
C ALA A 41 -10.63 8.75 -41.47
N TYR A 42 -11.41 9.82 -41.24
CA TYR A 42 -12.87 9.81 -41.39
C TYR A 42 -13.33 10.25 -42.78
N PHE A 43 -12.42 10.73 -43.62
CA PHE A 43 -12.74 11.16 -44.97
C PHE A 43 -12.63 9.98 -45.95
N PRO A 44 -13.60 9.81 -46.87
CA PRO A 44 -13.45 8.90 -47.99
C PRO A 44 -12.18 9.23 -48.80
N LYS A 45 -11.44 8.20 -49.24
CA LYS A 45 -10.15 8.37 -49.94
C LYS A 45 -10.23 9.21 -51.23
N ASP A 46 -11.41 9.26 -51.85
CA ASP A 46 -11.68 9.98 -53.10
C ASP A 46 -12.51 11.27 -52.90
N ILE A 47 -12.59 11.81 -51.67
CA ILE A 47 -13.37 13.01 -51.39
C ILE A 47 -12.77 14.24 -52.12
N ARG A 48 -13.63 15.04 -52.75
CA ARG A 48 -13.21 16.30 -53.36
C ARG A 48 -12.85 17.33 -52.29
N VAL A 49 -11.87 18.19 -52.59
CA VAL A 49 -11.34 19.20 -51.66
C VAL A 49 -12.41 20.18 -51.17
N ASP A 50 -13.34 20.56 -52.04
CA ASP A 50 -14.50 21.41 -51.74
C ASP A 50 -15.47 20.75 -50.75
N SER A 51 -15.75 19.45 -50.94
CA SER A 51 -16.62 18.64 -50.08
C SER A 51 -15.99 18.40 -48.72
N ARG A 52 -14.66 18.23 -48.65
CA ARG A 52 -13.89 18.12 -47.41
C ARG A 52 -13.97 19.41 -46.58
N ALA A 53 -13.80 20.57 -47.22
CA ALA A 53 -13.92 21.87 -46.56
C ALA A 53 -15.36 22.12 -46.06
N PHE A 54 -16.37 21.71 -46.85
CA PHE A 54 -17.78 21.81 -46.48
C PHE A 54 -18.13 20.92 -45.27
N ALA A 55 -17.69 19.66 -45.25
CA ALA A 55 -17.87 18.76 -44.11
C ALA A 55 -17.21 19.29 -42.82
N GLY A 56 -16.00 19.85 -42.93
CA GLY A 56 -15.31 20.47 -41.80
C GLY A 56 -16.07 21.68 -41.23
N LYS A 57 -16.70 22.49 -42.09
CA LYS A 57 -17.53 23.62 -41.64
C LYS A 57 -18.80 23.16 -40.93
N ILE A 58 -19.53 22.19 -41.51
CA ILE A 58 -20.74 21.64 -40.89
C ILE A 58 -20.43 21.01 -39.54
N HIS A 59 -19.34 20.26 -39.44
CA HIS A 59 -18.92 19.65 -38.17
C HIS A 59 -18.59 20.69 -37.09
N ALA A 60 -17.90 21.77 -37.46
CA ALA A 60 -17.64 22.87 -36.54
C ALA A 60 -18.94 23.56 -36.09
N ASP A 61 -19.87 23.81 -37.03
CA ASP A 61 -21.18 24.39 -36.73
C ASP A 61 -22.03 23.45 -35.84
N TRP A 62 -21.98 22.15 -36.08
CA TRP A 62 -22.67 21.13 -35.27
C TRP A 62 -22.11 21.08 -33.84
N TRP A 63 -20.79 21.06 -33.66
CA TRP A 63 -20.18 21.09 -32.33
C TRP A 63 -20.43 22.40 -31.60
N LYS A 64 -20.46 23.54 -32.30
CA LYS A 64 -20.81 24.83 -31.72
C LYS A 64 -22.23 24.81 -31.16
N GLN A 65 -23.19 24.25 -31.90
CA GLN A 65 -24.58 24.11 -31.43
C GLN A 65 -24.70 23.12 -30.27
N ARG A 66 -23.95 22.00 -30.30
CA ARG A 66 -23.93 21.02 -29.20
C ARG A 66 -23.36 21.60 -27.90
N ILE A 67 -22.28 22.38 -28.00
CA ILE A 67 -21.69 23.08 -26.85
C ILE A 67 -22.65 24.15 -26.32
N ALA A 68 -23.30 24.91 -27.21
CA ALA A 68 -24.29 25.91 -26.80
C ALA A 68 -25.48 25.27 -26.07
N ARG A 69 -25.99 24.14 -26.57
CA ARG A 69 -27.04 23.35 -25.89
C ARG A 69 -26.59 22.96 -24.48
N GLN A 70 -25.38 22.43 -24.32
CA GLN A 70 -24.86 22.02 -23.02
C GLN A 70 -24.74 23.22 -22.06
N GLN A 71 -24.21 24.36 -22.54
CA GLN A 71 -24.10 25.58 -21.74
C GLN A 71 -25.45 26.11 -21.26
N GLU A 72 -26.48 26.04 -22.11
CA GLU A 72 -27.82 26.50 -21.75
C GLU A 72 -28.51 25.55 -20.76
N ILE A 73 -28.31 24.23 -20.91
CA ILE A 73 -28.75 23.23 -19.93
C ILE A 73 -28.03 23.44 -18.60
N ASP A 74 -26.71 23.60 -18.60
CA ASP A 74 -25.91 23.83 -17.39
C ASP A 74 -26.33 25.12 -16.68
N ALA A 75 -26.66 26.18 -17.44
CA ALA A 75 -27.18 27.43 -16.89
C ALA A 75 -28.57 27.27 -16.26
N SER A 76 -29.48 26.52 -16.90
CA SER A 76 -30.79 26.20 -16.34
C SER A 76 -30.66 25.36 -15.06
N ILE A 77 -29.78 24.36 -15.06
CA ILE A 77 -29.47 23.55 -13.87
C ILE A 77 -28.91 24.46 -12.77
N ALA A 78 -27.92 25.29 -13.04
CA ALA A 78 -27.34 26.18 -12.03
C ALA A 78 -28.36 27.17 -11.45
N ALA A 79 -29.32 27.65 -12.25
CA ALA A 79 -30.36 28.56 -11.82
C ALA A 79 -31.46 27.88 -10.98
N LYS A 80 -31.72 26.59 -11.20
CA LYS A 80 -32.82 25.82 -10.58
C LYS A 80 -32.36 24.73 -9.62
N ALA A 81 -31.06 24.50 -9.51
CA ALA A 81 -30.49 23.59 -8.53
C ALA A 81 -30.77 24.13 -7.14
N ASP A 82 -31.32 23.28 -6.28
CA ASP A 82 -31.49 23.59 -4.87
C ASP A 82 -30.12 23.89 -4.26
N SER A 83 -29.93 25.14 -3.84
CA SER A 83 -28.71 25.57 -3.18
C SER A 83 -28.89 25.43 -1.68
N GLU A 84 -28.28 24.40 -1.11
CA GLU A 84 -28.20 24.25 0.34
C GLU A 84 -27.09 25.16 0.90
N TYR A 85 -27.48 26.10 1.76
CA TYR A 85 -26.53 26.91 2.51
C TYR A 85 -25.95 26.09 3.66
N LEU A 86 -24.83 25.42 3.39
CA LEU A 86 -24.01 24.79 4.43
C LEU A 86 -23.34 25.88 5.28
N TYR A 87 -23.68 25.94 6.57
CA TYR A 87 -23.23 27.00 7.48
C TYR A 87 -21.76 26.92 7.92
N ASP A 88 -21.01 25.89 7.50
CA ASP A 88 -19.61 25.67 7.90
C ASP A 88 -18.70 25.31 6.71
N LYS A 89 -18.79 26.05 5.59
CA LYS A 89 -17.79 25.88 4.52
C LYS A 89 -16.44 26.44 4.98
N PRO A 90 -15.34 25.68 4.88
CA PRO A 90 -14.01 26.20 5.18
C PRO A 90 -13.67 27.34 4.22
N TYR A 91 -13.15 28.45 4.78
CA TYR A 91 -12.69 29.59 3.99
C TYR A 91 -11.49 29.20 3.13
N GLU A 92 -11.51 29.59 1.85
CA GLU A 92 -10.40 29.36 0.93
C GLU A 92 -9.22 30.29 1.27
N ASP A 93 -8.13 29.73 1.81
CA ASP A 93 -6.89 30.46 2.08
C ASP A 93 -5.84 30.18 0.98
N LYS A 94 -5.83 31.02 -0.06
CA LYS A 94 -4.90 30.93 -1.19
C LYS A 94 -3.44 31.23 -0.83
N LYS A 95 -3.14 31.70 0.38
CA LYS A 95 -1.77 31.99 0.83
C LYS A 95 -1.08 30.78 1.43
N LYS A 96 -1.83 29.74 1.82
CA LYS A 96 -1.28 28.51 2.37
C LYS A 96 -1.13 27.45 1.28
N VAL A 97 0.11 27.15 0.92
CA VAL A 97 0.44 26.01 0.06
C VAL A 97 0.41 24.75 0.92
N ARG A 98 -0.52 23.84 0.64
CA ARG A 98 -0.56 22.51 1.26
C ARG A 98 0.18 21.55 0.35
N VAL A 99 1.24 20.91 0.86
CA VAL A 99 1.91 19.82 0.18
C VAL A 99 1.23 18.54 0.61
N ALA A 100 0.45 17.94 -0.29
CA ALA A 100 -0.05 16.59 -0.16
C ALA A 100 0.68 15.73 -1.19
N GLY A 101 1.08 14.51 -0.82
CA GLY A 101 1.53 13.53 -1.80
C GLY A 101 0.38 13.13 -2.74
N PRO A 102 0.67 12.52 -3.90
CA PRO A 102 -0.38 11.83 -4.64
C PRO A 102 -0.92 10.73 -3.72
N PHE A 103 -2.19 10.88 -3.33
CA PHE A 103 -3.03 10.02 -2.50
C PHE A 103 -3.08 10.29 -0.99
N THR A 104 -4.25 10.76 -0.55
CA THR A 104 -4.99 10.05 0.49
C THR A 104 -5.94 9.11 -0.26
N VAL A 105 -5.56 7.84 -0.41
CA VAL A 105 -6.55 6.78 -0.60
C VAL A 105 -6.93 6.41 0.81
N GLU A 106 -8.15 6.76 1.23
CA GLU A 106 -8.75 6.00 2.32
C GLU A 106 -8.81 4.56 1.84
N SER A 107 -8.15 3.65 2.56
CA SER A 107 -8.20 2.23 2.27
C SER A 107 -9.67 1.83 2.15
N LEU A 108 -10.11 1.48 0.95
CA LEU A 108 -11.36 0.76 0.73
C LEU A 108 -11.15 -0.68 1.21
N SER A 109 -10.64 -0.88 2.43
CA SER A 109 -10.60 -2.19 3.05
C SER A 109 -12.03 -2.71 2.95
N PRO A 110 -12.28 -3.75 2.12
CA PRO A 110 -13.61 -4.30 2.03
C PRO A 110 -13.95 -4.71 3.45
N HIS A 111 -15.09 -4.26 3.96
CA HIS A 111 -15.55 -4.75 5.24
C HIS A 111 -15.90 -6.21 4.99
N ARG A 112 -14.93 -7.11 5.23
CA ARG A 112 -15.23 -8.53 5.31
C ARG A 112 -16.09 -8.68 6.56
N THR A 113 -17.39 -8.82 6.36
CA THR A 113 -18.30 -9.15 7.44
C THR A 113 -17.94 -10.54 7.92
N LEU A 114 -17.22 -10.63 9.04
CA LEU A 114 -17.08 -11.88 9.77
C LEU A 114 -18.50 -12.34 10.14
N GLY A 115 -18.80 -13.61 9.90
CA GLY A 115 -20.07 -14.18 10.34
C GLY A 115 -20.14 -14.08 11.86
N VAL A 116 -21.17 -13.40 12.36
CA VAL A 116 -21.53 -13.43 13.78
C VAL A 116 -22.70 -14.39 13.95
N ASP A 117 -22.72 -15.11 15.07
CA ASP A 117 -23.84 -15.98 15.40
C ASP A 117 -25.02 -15.20 16.01
N ALA A 118 -26.02 -15.92 16.52
CA ALA A 118 -27.23 -15.31 17.06
C ALA A 118 -27.01 -14.50 18.37
N ASP A 119 -25.84 -14.67 19.00
CA ASP A 119 -25.46 -14.03 20.25
C ASP A 119 -24.40 -12.91 20.03
N ASP A 120 -24.18 -12.49 18.77
CA ASP A 120 -23.23 -11.44 18.36
C ASP A 120 -21.74 -11.83 18.61
N GLU A 121 -21.45 -13.13 18.78
CA GLU A 121 -20.08 -13.65 18.90
C GLU A 121 -19.52 -14.03 17.51
N LEU A 122 -18.20 -13.90 17.34
CA LEU A 122 -17.51 -14.24 16.10
C LEU A 122 -17.57 -15.76 15.88
N ILE A 123 -18.09 -16.21 14.73
CA ILE A 123 -18.12 -17.63 14.37
C ILE A 123 -16.69 -18.10 14.11
N ASP A 124 -16.17 -18.97 14.97
CA ASP A 124 -14.90 -19.66 14.75
C ASP A 124 -15.06 -20.62 13.54
N PRO A 125 -14.27 -20.46 12.46
CA PRO A 125 -14.29 -21.36 11.32
C PRO A 125 -14.00 -22.83 11.67
N LEU A 126 -13.35 -23.09 12.82
CA LEU A 126 -13.05 -24.44 13.30
C LEU A 126 -14.25 -25.11 13.98
N GLU A 127 -15.16 -24.34 14.59
CA GLU A 127 -16.38 -24.88 15.22
C GLU A 127 -17.50 -25.19 14.20
N ALA A 128 -17.41 -24.64 12.98
CA ALA A 128 -18.34 -24.91 11.88
C ALA A 128 -18.29 -26.36 11.34
N GLY A 129 -17.44 -27.24 11.92
CA GLY A 129 -17.29 -28.65 11.55
C GLY A 129 -18.42 -29.58 11.99
N GLU A 130 -19.31 -29.18 12.90
CA GLU A 130 -20.38 -30.06 13.40
C GLU A 130 -21.79 -29.50 13.15
N GLY A 131 -22.32 -29.77 11.94
CA GLY A 131 -23.75 -30.08 11.80
C GLY A 131 -24.74 -28.97 11.41
N LYS A 132 -24.32 -27.86 10.80
CA LYS A 132 -25.26 -26.97 10.08
C LYS A 132 -24.68 -26.47 8.76
N GLN A 133 -24.91 -27.24 7.69
CA GLN A 133 -24.75 -26.76 6.32
C GLN A 133 -25.80 -25.68 6.04
N ALA A 134 -25.37 -24.42 6.08
CA ALA A 134 -26.02 -23.35 5.34
C ALA A 134 -25.23 -23.14 4.03
N GLU A 135 -25.93 -23.25 2.90
CA GLU A 135 -25.43 -22.98 1.56
C GLU A 135 -24.88 -21.54 1.46
N PHE A 136 -23.57 -21.36 1.59
CA PHE A 136 -22.85 -20.21 1.03
C PHE A 136 -21.53 -20.74 0.44
N GLY A 137 -21.35 -20.51 -0.86
CA GLY A 137 -20.24 -21.07 -1.63
C GLY A 137 -18.87 -20.69 -1.08
N SER A 138 -18.04 -21.71 -0.84
CA SER A 138 -16.57 -21.69 -0.80
C SER A 138 -15.92 -20.35 -0.41
N GLN A 139 -16.11 -19.89 0.82
CA GLN A 139 -15.21 -18.90 1.39
C GLN A 139 -13.93 -19.62 1.80
N LYS A 140 -12.82 -19.33 1.09
CA LYS A 140 -11.49 -19.84 1.50
C LYS A 140 -11.17 -19.35 2.91
N THR A 141 -10.66 -20.25 3.74
CA THR A 141 -10.23 -19.91 5.10
C THR A 141 -9.03 -18.95 5.00
N PHE A 142 -8.92 -17.96 5.89
CA PHE A 142 -7.83 -16.97 5.87
C PHE A 142 -6.44 -17.61 5.67
N VAL A 143 -6.17 -18.69 6.40
CA VAL A 143 -4.95 -19.50 6.31
C VAL A 143 -4.70 -20.00 4.87
N GLU A 144 -5.72 -20.48 4.17
CA GLU A 144 -5.60 -20.99 2.80
C GLU A 144 -5.23 -19.88 1.81
N ILE A 145 -5.84 -18.69 1.96
CA ILE A 145 -5.53 -17.51 1.14
C ILE A 145 -4.07 -17.10 1.35
N ILE A 146 -3.61 -17.08 2.60
CA ILE A 146 -2.22 -16.76 2.92
C ILE A 146 -1.27 -17.79 2.31
N LEU A 147 -1.56 -19.09 2.42
CA LEU A 147 -0.71 -20.14 1.84
C LEU A 147 -0.68 -20.10 0.31
N GLU A 148 -1.80 -19.83 -0.36
CA GLU A 148 -1.83 -19.65 -1.82
C GLU A 148 -0.98 -18.47 -2.27
N ASN A 149 -1.13 -17.32 -1.60
CA ASN A 149 -0.32 -16.14 -1.89
C ASN A 149 1.16 -16.38 -1.56
N LEU A 150 1.48 -17.06 -0.46
CA LEU A 150 2.84 -17.39 -0.06
C LEU A 150 3.52 -18.32 -1.08
N LYS A 151 2.76 -19.25 -1.67
CA LYS A 151 3.26 -20.14 -2.73
C LYS A 151 3.63 -19.38 -4.01
N THR A 152 2.84 -18.38 -4.40
CA THR A 152 3.11 -17.58 -5.61
C THR A 152 4.14 -16.48 -5.35
N ALA A 153 3.98 -15.74 -4.26
CA ALA A 153 4.75 -14.55 -3.95
C ALA A 153 6.06 -14.87 -3.25
N GLY A 154 6.22 -16.02 -2.59
CA GLY A 154 7.38 -16.35 -1.76
C GLY A 154 7.55 -15.39 -0.58
N VAL A 155 8.68 -15.48 0.11
CA VAL A 155 9.05 -14.50 1.14
C VAL A 155 10.20 -13.66 0.64
N GLN A 156 9.98 -12.35 0.53
CA GLN A 156 10.97 -11.38 0.07
C GLN A 156 11.76 -10.79 1.23
N GLN A 157 12.91 -10.23 0.91
CA GLN A 157 13.78 -9.56 1.88
C GLN A 157 14.24 -8.20 1.35
N ALA A 158 15.05 -7.51 2.15
CA ALA A 158 15.53 -6.15 1.88
C ALA A 158 16.11 -5.96 0.46
N HIS A 159 16.74 -6.98 -0.11
CA HIS A 159 17.13 -7.01 -1.51
C HIS A 159 16.21 -7.91 -2.34
N LYS A 160 15.79 -7.42 -3.51
CA LYS A 160 14.92 -8.16 -4.46
C LYS A 160 15.51 -9.49 -4.92
N GLU A 161 16.83 -9.65 -4.83
CA GLU A 161 17.56 -10.86 -5.23
C GLU A 161 17.53 -11.95 -4.15
N ASP A 162 17.23 -11.60 -2.90
CA ASP A 162 17.19 -12.51 -1.76
C ASP A 162 15.74 -12.88 -1.42
N LYS A 163 15.17 -13.75 -2.26
CA LYS A 163 13.78 -14.23 -2.13
C LYS A 163 13.74 -15.72 -1.84
N ILE A 164 13.05 -16.10 -0.76
CA ILE A 164 12.75 -17.50 -0.46
C ILE A 164 11.64 -17.97 -1.40
N HIS A 165 12.02 -18.82 -2.35
CA HIS A 165 11.10 -19.52 -3.24
C HIS A 165 10.84 -20.92 -2.73
N PHE A 166 9.58 -21.21 -2.40
CA PHE A 166 9.17 -22.56 -2.00
C PHE A 166 9.03 -23.46 -3.22
N THR A 167 9.71 -24.61 -3.20
CA THR A 167 9.52 -25.68 -4.18
C THR A 167 8.23 -26.45 -3.90
N ALA A 168 7.90 -26.61 -2.62
CA ALA A 168 6.64 -27.17 -2.16
C ALA A 168 6.13 -26.40 -0.95
N LEU A 169 4.81 -26.23 -0.87
CA LEU A 169 4.12 -25.68 0.30
C LEU A 169 2.89 -26.55 0.55
N LYS A 170 2.84 -27.23 1.69
CA LYS A 170 1.78 -28.20 2.03
C LYS A 170 1.23 -27.89 3.43
N PRO A 171 -0.09 -27.98 3.65
CA PRO A 171 -0.65 -27.89 4.99
C PRO A 171 -0.02 -28.93 5.93
N TRP A 172 0.22 -28.53 7.17
CA TRP A 172 0.79 -29.36 8.23
C TRP A 172 -0.23 -29.49 9.36
N PRO A 173 -0.46 -30.69 9.92
CA PRO A 173 -1.41 -30.89 11.01
C PRO A 173 -0.81 -30.45 12.36
N GLY A 174 -0.45 -29.17 12.45
CA GLY A 174 0.08 -28.54 13.65
C GLY A 174 -1.00 -27.76 14.41
N ASP A 175 -0.77 -27.51 15.70
CA ASP A 175 -1.65 -26.67 16.53
C ASP A 175 -1.44 -25.20 16.18
N LEU A 176 -0.17 -24.77 16.02
CA LEU A 176 0.21 -23.42 15.60
C LEU A 176 0.89 -23.40 14.23
N VAL A 177 1.62 -24.46 13.87
CA VAL A 177 2.29 -24.53 12.56
C VAL A 177 1.29 -24.99 11.51
N CYS A 178 0.88 -24.09 10.62
CA CYS A 178 -0.17 -24.34 9.63
C CYS A 178 0.33 -25.08 8.38
N ALA A 179 1.60 -24.94 8.03
CA ALA A 179 2.15 -25.53 6.81
C ALA A 179 3.65 -25.86 6.89
N GLU A 180 4.06 -26.78 6.03
CA GLU A 180 5.43 -27.09 5.70
C GLU A 180 5.78 -26.47 4.34
N GLY A 181 6.80 -25.61 4.33
CA GLY A 181 7.43 -25.08 3.13
C GLY A 181 8.79 -25.75 2.90
N VAL A 182 9.04 -26.27 1.71
CA VAL A 182 10.37 -26.74 1.30
C VAL A 182 10.99 -25.70 0.39
N TYR A 183 12.22 -25.30 0.67
CA TYR A 183 12.99 -24.38 -0.17
C TYR A 183 14.44 -24.86 -0.27
N THR A 184 15.13 -24.44 -1.33
CA THR A 184 16.54 -24.80 -1.55
C THR A 184 17.41 -23.59 -1.22
N GLU A 185 18.45 -23.81 -0.40
CA GLU A 185 19.45 -22.79 -0.10
C GLU A 185 20.47 -22.70 -1.24
N SER A 186 20.66 -21.49 -1.79
CA SER A 186 21.41 -21.26 -3.04
C SER A 186 22.88 -21.65 -2.98
N GLU A 187 23.56 -21.47 -1.83
CA GLU A 187 24.98 -21.81 -1.69
C GLU A 187 25.24 -23.27 -1.33
N SER A 188 24.40 -23.86 -0.47
CA SER A 188 24.61 -25.23 0.01
C SER A 188 23.92 -26.28 -0.87
N ALA A 189 23.03 -25.85 -1.77
CA ALA A 189 22.12 -26.70 -2.55
C ALA A 189 21.35 -27.71 -1.70
N SER A 190 21.22 -27.45 -0.40
CA SER A 190 20.51 -28.31 0.53
C SER A 190 19.04 -27.94 0.59
N GLU A 191 18.18 -28.95 0.61
CA GLU A 191 16.75 -28.75 0.86
C GLU A 191 16.53 -28.46 2.34
N LYS A 192 15.82 -27.38 2.61
CA LYS A 192 15.47 -26.91 3.95
C LYS A 192 13.97 -26.97 4.15
N ARG A 193 13.56 -27.40 5.35
CA ARG A 193 12.16 -27.47 5.77
C ARG A 193 11.82 -26.26 6.63
N ALA A 194 10.92 -25.42 6.16
CA ALA A 194 10.36 -24.30 6.89
C ALA A 194 9.00 -24.69 7.50
N GLY A 195 8.86 -24.52 8.81
CA GLY A 195 7.53 -24.46 9.44
C GLY A 195 6.93 -23.08 9.18
N ILE A 196 5.67 -23.03 8.76
CA ILE A 196 4.95 -21.77 8.51
C ILE A 196 3.92 -21.57 9.62
N PHE A 197 4.11 -20.51 10.40
CA PHE A 197 3.14 -20.04 11.38
C PHE A 197 2.39 -18.84 10.78
N ILE A 198 1.06 -18.82 10.88
CA ILE A 198 0.24 -17.71 10.41
C ILE A 198 -0.46 -17.11 11.63
N GLY A 199 -0.11 -15.86 11.94
CA GLY A 199 -0.71 -15.10 13.03
C GLY A 199 -2.17 -14.72 12.76
N PRO A 200 -2.85 -14.09 13.74
CA PRO A 200 -4.24 -13.71 13.62
C PRO A 200 -4.46 -12.69 12.48
N GLU A 201 -5.61 -12.79 11.80
CA GLU A 201 -6.02 -11.86 10.75
C GLU A 201 -6.14 -10.43 11.29
N PHE A 202 -6.77 -10.28 12.46
CA PHE A 202 -6.94 -9.01 13.16
C PHE A 202 -6.26 -9.08 14.52
N GLY A 203 -5.00 -8.68 14.59
CA GLY A 203 -4.27 -8.66 15.85
C GLY A 203 -2.77 -8.55 15.71
N THR A 204 -2.10 -8.75 16.83
CA THR A 204 -0.64 -8.79 16.93
C THR A 204 -0.21 -10.17 17.40
N VAL A 205 0.87 -10.69 16.82
CA VAL A 205 1.50 -11.92 17.33
C VAL A 205 2.28 -11.58 18.59
N ALA A 206 2.02 -12.31 19.68
CA ALA A 206 2.71 -12.15 20.94
C ALA A 206 3.94 -13.05 21.03
N ARG A 207 4.83 -12.75 21.99
CA ARG A 207 6.04 -13.56 22.22
C ARG A 207 5.71 -14.99 22.65
N ALA A 208 4.61 -15.18 23.38
CA ALA A 208 4.18 -16.51 23.80
C ALA A 208 3.84 -17.40 22.60
N ASP A 209 3.14 -16.84 21.60
CA ASP A 209 2.73 -17.54 20.39
C ASP A 209 3.95 -17.96 19.57
N LEU A 210 4.92 -17.05 19.37
CA LEU A 210 6.17 -17.37 18.67
C LEU A 210 6.98 -18.45 19.38
N VAL A 211 7.05 -18.42 20.72
CA VAL A 211 7.75 -19.45 21.49
C VAL A 211 7.06 -20.79 21.36
N ALA A 212 5.72 -20.83 21.41
CA ALA A 212 4.95 -22.05 21.26
C ALA A 212 5.09 -22.64 19.85
N ALA A 213 4.93 -21.81 18.82
CA ALA A 213 5.10 -22.21 17.41
C ALA A 213 6.54 -22.67 17.14
N ALA A 214 7.56 -22.02 17.72
CA ALA A 214 8.95 -22.43 17.57
C ALA A 214 9.27 -23.74 18.30
N ARG A 215 8.61 -24.03 19.42
CA ARG A 215 8.73 -25.34 20.09
C ARG A 215 8.14 -26.44 19.22
N GLU A 216 6.92 -26.24 18.76
CA GLU A 216 6.24 -27.18 17.87
C GLU A 216 7.05 -27.43 16.58
N ALA A 217 7.57 -26.36 15.98
CA ALA A 217 8.40 -26.48 14.79
C ALA A 217 9.75 -27.19 15.08
N GLY A 218 10.32 -26.96 16.25
CA GLY A 218 11.53 -27.66 16.70
C GLY A 218 11.29 -29.15 16.94
N ASP A 219 10.15 -29.52 17.52
CA ASP A 219 9.75 -30.91 17.78
C ASP A 219 9.43 -31.67 16.47
N ALA A 220 8.99 -30.97 15.43
CA ALA A 220 8.72 -31.50 14.09
C ALA A 220 9.96 -31.53 13.16
N ASP A 221 11.15 -31.24 13.69
CA ASP A 221 12.43 -31.19 12.96
C ASP A 221 12.40 -30.27 11.72
N PHE A 222 11.76 -29.10 11.84
CA PHE A 222 11.93 -28.03 10.86
C PHE A 222 13.31 -27.36 11.02
N ASP A 223 13.88 -26.88 9.91
CA ASP A 223 15.15 -26.15 9.90
C ASP A 223 14.96 -24.67 10.26
N VAL A 224 13.80 -24.09 9.97
CA VAL A 224 13.46 -22.68 10.22
C VAL A 224 11.97 -22.53 10.49
N LEU A 225 11.58 -21.58 11.33
CA LEU A 225 10.20 -21.13 11.47
C LEU A 225 10.03 -19.81 10.73
N ILE A 226 9.07 -19.74 9.81
CA ILE A 226 8.63 -18.48 9.20
C ILE A 226 7.30 -18.11 9.84
N ALA A 227 7.33 -17.10 10.70
CA ALA A 227 6.14 -16.50 11.28
C ALA A 227 5.62 -15.43 10.31
N CYS A 228 4.40 -15.58 9.83
CA CYS A 228 3.70 -14.60 9.00
C CYS A 228 2.70 -13.84 9.87
N ALA A 229 2.78 -12.51 9.94
CA ALA A 229 1.81 -11.69 10.67
C ALA A 229 1.70 -10.29 10.06
N PHE A 230 0.54 -9.64 10.21
CA PHE A 230 0.42 -8.21 9.88
C PHE A 230 1.17 -7.33 10.87
N ASN A 231 1.08 -7.67 12.17
CA ASN A 231 1.70 -6.95 13.25
C ASN A 231 2.29 -7.89 14.31
N TYR A 232 3.31 -7.38 14.99
CA TYR A 232 4.08 -8.07 16.02
C TYR A 232 4.11 -7.20 17.27
N GLU A 233 3.98 -7.81 18.45
CA GLU A 233 4.19 -7.05 19.69
C GLU A 233 5.66 -6.59 19.81
N ALA A 234 5.90 -5.44 20.43
CA ALA A 234 7.24 -4.85 20.56
C ALA A 234 8.26 -5.73 21.32
N ARG A 235 7.81 -6.77 22.03
CA ARG A 235 8.66 -7.74 22.75
C ARG A 235 9.05 -8.97 21.90
N THR A 236 8.67 -8.99 20.62
CA THR A 236 8.90 -10.12 19.69
C THR A 236 9.97 -9.86 18.63
N THR A 237 10.33 -8.59 18.41
CA THR A 237 11.74 -8.19 18.24
C THR A 237 12.57 -8.88 19.36
N GLU A 238 13.87 -9.04 19.35
CA GLU A 238 14.68 -9.94 20.20
C GLU A 238 14.40 -11.46 20.08
N PHE A 239 13.26 -11.91 19.56
CA PHE A 239 12.99 -13.34 19.36
C PHE A 239 13.30 -13.77 17.92
N ASP A 240 14.57 -14.11 17.68
CA ASP A 240 15.06 -14.52 16.35
C ASP A 240 15.47 -16.00 16.26
N LYS A 241 15.51 -16.70 17.40
CA LYS A 241 15.79 -18.13 17.45
C LYS A 241 15.29 -18.79 18.71
N LEU A 242 14.95 -20.08 18.60
CA LEU A 242 14.73 -20.97 19.73
C LEU A 242 15.67 -22.17 19.61
N GLY A 243 16.69 -22.22 20.47
CA GLY A 243 17.71 -23.25 20.40
C GLY A 243 18.49 -23.20 19.07
N ARG A 244 18.32 -24.24 18.24
CA ARG A 244 18.93 -24.32 16.89
C ARG A 244 18.03 -23.80 15.77
N LEU A 245 16.76 -23.54 16.07
CA LEU A 245 15.75 -23.15 15.09
C LEU A 245 15.72 -21.62 14.94
N PRO A 246 16.17 -21.04 13.81
CA PRO A 246 15.94 -19.64 13.49
C PRO A 246 14.45 -19.35 13.30
N VAL A 247 14.01 -18.16 13.71
CA VAL A 247 12.65 -17.65 13.59
C VAL A 247 12.67 -16.40 12.72
N LEU A 248 12.06 -16.49 11.55
CA LEU A 248 11.96 -15.41 10.58
C LEU A 248 10.57 -14.78 10.68
N LYS A 249 10.53 -13.49 11.01
CA LYS A 249 9.28 -12.72 11.09
C LYS A 249 9.01 -12.11 9.71
N ALA A 250 8.12 -12.74 8.95
CA ALA A 250 7.59 -12.21 7.70
C ALA A 250 6.38 -11.32 8.01
N ARG A 251 6.47 -10.05 7.64
CA ARG A 251 5.36 -9.11 7.71
C ARG A 251 4.48 -9.27 6.48
N MET A 252 3.18 -9.43 6.73
CA MET A 252 2.14 -9.48 5.71
C MET A 252 1.73 -8.07 5.31
N ASN A 253 1.65 -7.80 4.01
CA ASN A 253 1.13 -6.53 3.50
C ASN A 253 -0.40 -6.51 3.58
N ALA A 254 -0.98 -5.39 4.01
CA ALA A 254 -2.43 -5.17 4.10
C ALA A 254 -3.17 -5.40 2.76
N ASP A 255 -2.46 -5.29 1.63
CA ASP A 255 -2.95 -5.65 0.29
C ASP A 255 -3.48 -7.10 0.22
N LEU A 256 -3.02 -8.01 1.09
CA LEU A 256 -3.53 -9.38 1.19
C LEU A 256 -5.01 -9.45 1.56
N HIS A 257 -5.57 -8.45 2.26
CA HIS A 257 -7.00 -8.35 2.50
C HIS A 257 -7.79 -7.94 1.23
N MET A 258 -7.11 -7.44 0.20
CA MET A 258 -7.69 -7.00 -1.07
C MET A 258 -7.33 -7.93 -2.23
N ALA A 259 -6.85 -9.15 -1.95
CA ALA A 259 -6.29 -10.08 -2.94
C ALA A 259 -7.24 -10.46 -4.09
N ASP A 260 -8.57 -10.41 -3.86
CA ASP A 260 -9.58 -10.69 -4.89
C ASP A 260 -9.85 -9.48 -5.82
N GLU A 261 -9.53 -8.26 -5.39
CA GLU A 261 -9.85 -7.01 -6.10
C GLU A 261 -8.63 -6.36 -6.78
N LEU A 262 -7.43 -6.63 -6.29
CA LEU A 262 -6.19 -6.14 -6.88
C LEU A 262 -5.73 -7.07 -7.99
N LYS A 263 -5.48 -6.52 -9.19
CA LYS A 263 -4.77 -7.26 -10.25
C LYS A 263 -3.42 -7.69 -9.67
N ASN A 264 -3.20 -9.00 -9.59
CA ASN A 264 -1.94 -9.57 -9.17
C ASN A 264 -0.86 -9.24 -10.22
N THR A 265 -0.24 -8.06 -10.11
CA THR A 265 0.79 -7.58 -11.03
C THR A 265 2.14 -8.27 -10.79
N GLY A 266 2.22 -9.22 -9.85
CA GLY A 266 3.46 -9.91 -9.48
C GLY A 266 4.53 -9.00 -8.88
N SER A 267 4.20 -7.73 -8.62
CA SER A 267 5.12 -6.67 -8.24
C SER A 267 4.90 -6.12 -6.83
N GLY A 268 3.94 -6.67 -6.08
CA GLY A 268 3.71 -6.35 -4.68
C GLY A 268 4.54 -7.24 -3.77
N ASN A 269 5.23 -6.64 -2.80
CA ASN A 269 5.94 -7.37 -1.76
C ASN A 269 4.92 -7.82 -0.70
N LEU A 270 4.29 -8.98 -0.92
CA LEU A 270 3.20 -9.45 -0.04
C LEU A 270 3.69 -9.98 1.31
N PHE A 271 4.87 -10.59 1.32
CA PHE A 271 5.52 -11.13 2.51
C PHE A 271 6.97 -10.62 2.54
N VAL A 272 7.30 -9.81 3.54
CA VAL A 272 8.64 -9.24 3.69
C VAL A 272 9.22 -9.62 5.03
N ILE A 273 10.39 -10.25 5.03
CA ILE A 273 11.20 -10.37 6.24
C ILE A 273 12.00 -9.08 6.37
N PHE A 274 11.70 -8.32 7.41
CA PHE A 274 12.45 -7.14 7.79
C PHE A 274 13.06 -7.40 9.16
N GLY A 275 14.39 -7.35 9.27
CA GLY A 275 15.05 -7.61 10.53
C GLY A 275 15.09 -6.38 11.42
N GLU A 276 15.84 -6.51 12.51
CA GLU A 276 15.85 -5.51 13.56
C GLU A 276 16.73 -4.32 13.19
N PRO A 277 16.35 -3.10 13.57
CA PRO A 277 17.26 -1.98 13.44
C PRO A 277 18.40 -2.16 14.46
N ASP A 278 19.64 -2.11 13.99
CA ASP A 278 20.82 -2.06 14.85
C ASP A 278 21.01 -0.62 15.31
N ILE A 279 20.86 -0.41 16.62
CA ILE A 279 20.79 0.90 17.23
C ILE A 279 21.71 0.93 18.46
N GLU A 280 22.53 1.97 18.51
CA GLU A 280 23.39 2.27 19.62
C GLU A 280 22.88 3.50 20.40
N LEU A 281 22.80 3.39 21.72
CA LEU A 281 22.48 4.51 22.61
C LEU A 281 23.77 5.14 23.12
N LEU A 282 24.01 6.38 22.72
CA LEU A 282 25.20 7.13 23.06
C LEU A 282 24.87 8.13 24.18
N PRO A 283 25.51 8.04 25.36
CA PRO A 283 25.42 9.09 26.37
C PRO A 283 26.17 10.34 25.89
N ASP A 284 25.58 11.52 26.13
CA ASP A 284 26.20 12.81 25.83
C ASP A 284 26.69 13.49 27.12
N ASP A 285 27.68 14.39 26.99
CA ASP A 285 28.44 14.99 28.10
C ASP A 285 27.57 15.80 29.09
N HIS A 286 26.35 16.17 28.69
CA HIS A 286 25.39 16.95 29.47
C HIS A 286 24.25 16.13 30.10
N GLY A 287 24.37 14.80 30.17
CA GLY A 287 23.31 13.91 30.68
C GLY A 287 22.14 13.76 29.71
N GLN A 288 22.32 14.18 28.46
CA GLN A 288 21.42 13.95 27.34
C GLN A 288 21.76 12.63 26.65
N LEU A 289 20.85 12.15 25.81
CA LEU A 289 21.00 10.92 25.04
C LEU A 289 21.06 11.24 23.56
N ARG A 290 21.84 10.44 22.82
CA ARG A 290 21.81 10.36 21.37
C ARG A 290 21.54 8.91 20.97
N VAL A 291 20.91 8.75 19.82
CA VAL A 291 20.63 7.46 19.20
C VAL A 291 21.39 7.42 17.90
N LYS A 292 22.14 6.36 17.65
CA LYS A 292 22.78 6.10 16.36
C LYS A 292 22.20 4.85 15.75
N VAL A 293 21.82 4.92 14.48
CA VAL A 293 21.37 3.75 13.68
C VAL A 293 22.55 3.26 12.86
N ASN A 294 22.98 2.02 13.07
CA ASN A 294 24.08 1.42 12.33
C ASN A 294 23.60 0.72 11.05
N GLY A 295 22.33 0.30 11.03
CA GLY A 295 21.71 -0.37 9.90
C GLY A 295 20.50 -1.19 10.34
N VAL A 296 20.15 -2.19 9.54
CA VAL A 296 19.08 -3.15 9.83
C VAL A 296 19.63 -4.56 9.61
N ASP A 297 19.27 -5.48 10.49
CA ASP A 297 19.58 -6.90 10.32
C ASP A 297 18.84 -7.47 9.11
N VAL A 298 19.55 -8.20 8.27
CA VAL A 298 19.01 -8.86 7.09
C VAL A 298 19.34 -10.34 7.19
N PHE A 299 18.31 -11.20 7.12
CA PHE A 299 18.54 -12.63 6.98
C PHE A 299 19.03 -12.90 5.56
N LYS A 300 20.18 -13.54 5.36
CA LYS A 300 20.65 -13.96 4.03
C LYS A 300 20.20 -15.40 3.77
N PRO A 301 19.27 -15.68 2.84
CA PRO A 301 18.74 -17.02 2.60
C PRO A 301 19.78 -17.93 1.98
N GLN A 302 20.80 -17.34 1.37
CA GLN A 302 21.93 -18.01 0.75
C GLN A 302 22.82 -18.72 1.79
N THR A 303 23.01 -18.09 2.96
CA THR A 303 23.90 -18.57 4.03
C THR A 303 23.15 -19.07 5.26
N GLY A 304 21.84 -18.83 5.33
CA GLY A 304 20.99 -19.15 6.47
C GLY A 304 21.31 -18.33 7.72
N LYS A 305 21.99 -17.18 7.57
CA LYS A 305 22.46 -16.34 8.70
C LYS A 305 21.84 -14.95 8.67
N ILE A 306 21.65 -14.39 9.86
CA ILE A 306 21.27 -12.99 10.05
C ILE A 306 22.55 -12.16 10.10
N GLU A 307 22.66 -11.15 9.22
CA GLU A 307 23.79 -10.23 9.15
C GLU A 307 23.27 -8.78 9.25
N SER A 308 23.90 -7.96 10.08
CA SER A 308 23.60 -6.53 10.16
C SER A 308 24.07 -5.83 8.88
N SER A 309 23.14 -5.17 8.19
CA SER A 309 23.45 -4.33 7.02
C SER A 309 23.91 -2.93 7.44
N ASN A 310 24.19 -2.08 6.46
CA ASN A 310 24.56 -0.68 6.64
C ASN A 310 23.32 0.25 6.60
N THR A 311 23.56 1.55 6.67
CA THR A 311 22.53 2.58 6.66
C THR A 311 21.95 2.89 5.28
N ASP A 312 22.51 2.36 4.19
CA ASP A 312 22.09 2.71 2.81
C ASP A 312 20.70 2.15 2.46
N GLU A 313 20.32 1.05 3.10
CA GLU A 313 19.01 0.41 2.93
C GLU A 313 17.87 1.17 3.65
N ILE A 314 18.22 2.12 4.51
CA ILE A 314 17.28 2.92 5.27
C ILE A 314 16.87 4.13 4.44
N ALA A 315 15.58 4.25 4.14
CA ALA A 315 15.05 5.46 3.53
C ALA A 315 14.94 6.58 4.57
N CYS A 316 14.35 6.27 5.72
CA CYS A 316 14.21 7.20 6.83
C CYS A 316 14.08 6.48 8.17
N TRP A 317 14.34 7.22 9.24
CA TRP A 317 14.17 6.73 10.60
C TRP A 317 13.68 7.83 11.54
N PHE A 318 12.89 7.43 12.52
CA PHE A 318 12.16 8.31 13.43
C PHE A 318 12.42 7.92 14.88
N ILE A 319 12.32 8.89 15.78
CA ILE A 319 12.48 8.67 17.22
C ILE A 319 11.28 9.26 17.95
N ASP A 320 10.69 8.44 18.82
CA ASP A 320 9.87 8.87 19.93
C ASP A 320 10.74 8.89 21.19
N THR A 321 11.07 10.10 21.66
CA THR A 321 11.98 10.33 22.79
C THR A 321 11.36 10.14 24.18
N ASP A 322 10.10 9.69 24.28
CA ASP A 322 9.29 9.54 25.50
C ASP A 322 8.06 8.70 25.15
N TYR A 323 8.34 7.43 24.82
CA TYR A 323 7.36 6.49 24.29
C TYR A 323 6.52 5.88 25.42
N ASN A 324 5.20 5.97 25.28
CA ASN A 324 4.25 5.54 26.31
C ASN A 324 3.74 4.10 26.17
N GLU A 325 4.25 3.32 25.21
CA GLU A 325 3.77 1.96 24.84
C GLU A 325 2.42 1.90 24.11
N GLU A 326 1.72 3.02 23.92
CA GLU A 326 0.39 3.04 23.27
C GLU A 326 0.45 3.61 21.86
N SER A 327 1.23 4.66 21.64
CA SER A 327 1.27 5.38 20.36
C SER A 327 2.66 5.91 20.09
N PHE A 328 3.11 5.79 18.84
CA PHE A 328 4.40 6.28 18.41
C PHE A 328 4.28 7.72 17.91
N PHE A 329 4.92 8.67 18.61
CA PHE A 329 4.96 10.06 18.19
C PHE A 329 6.32 10.40 17.58
N VAL A 330 6.32 10.76 16.30
CA VAL A 330 7.53 11.22 15.60
C VAL A 330 7.97 12.56 16.22
N ARG A 331 8.97 12.52 17.10
CA ARG A 331 9.58 13.74 17.68
C ARG A 331 10.82 14.15 16.92
N HIS A 332 11.65 13.19 16.52
CA HIS A 332 12.76 13.41 15.59
C HIS A 332 12.55 12.60 14.32
N ALA A 333 13.01 13.14 13.18
CA ALA A 333 12.97 12.46 11.89
C ALA A 333 14.26 12.71 11.09
N TYR A 334 14.75 11.66 10.45
CA TYR A 334 15.99 11.64 9.70
C TYR A 334 15.82 10.83 8.41
N PHE A 335 16.54 11.20 7.38
CA PHE A 335 16.37 10.65 6.03
C PHE A 335 17.74 10.31 5.47
N LEU A 336 17.97 9.02 5.19
CA LEU A 336 19.26 8.48 4.75
C LEU A 336 19.25 8.08 3.27
N GLY A 337 18.12 8.25 2.59
CA GLY A 337 17.92 7.73 1.24
C GLY A 337 18.70 8.43 0.11
N ALA A 338 19.06 7.62 -0.91
CA ALA A 338 20.02 7.94 -1.97
C ALA A 338 19.57 8.95 -3.04
N ALA A 339 18.28 9.33 -3.11
CA ALA A 339 17.77 10.20 -4.15
C ALA A 339 17.21 11.48 -3.55
N ASP A 340 17.97 12.59 -3.57
CA ASP A 340 17.65 13.93 -3.01
C ASP A 340 16.14 14.27 -3.06
N PRO A 341 15.34 13.82 -2.06
CA PRO A 341 13.89 13.97 -2.08
C PRO A 341 13.51 15.46 -1.95
N TYR A 342 14.46 16.25 -1.50
CA TYR A 342 14.32 17.62 -1.08
C TYR A 342 14.54 18.62 -2.20
N LYS A 343 15.21 18.23 -3.29
CA LYS A 343 15.14 18.99 -4.54
C LYS A 343 13.70 19.14 -5.01
N SER A 344 12.94 18.04 -5.02
CA SER A 344 11.51 18.04 -5.35
C SER A 344 10.68 18.84 -4.35
N LEU A 345 10.97 18.70 -3.05
CA LEU A 345 10.30 19.46 -1.98
C LEU A 345 10.56 20.97 -2.09
N LYS A 346 11.81 21.38 -2.30
CA LYS A 346 12.25 22.77 -2.50
C LYS A 346 11.58 23.39 -3.71
N THR A 347 11.56 22.68 -4.84
CA THR A 347 10.86 23.12 -6.05
C THR A 347 9.36 23.30 -5.80
N THR A 348 8.74 22.40 -5.03
CA THR A 348 7.29 22.43 -4.73
C THR A 348 6.92 23.54 -3.76
N LEU A 349 7.68 23.73 -2.68
CA LEU A 349 7.42 24.73 -1.64
C LEU A 349 7.81 26.16 -2.05
N LYS A 350 8.62 26.32 -3.10
CA LYS A 350 9.13 27.64 -3.58
C LYS A 350 9.72 28.50 -2.45
N ALA A 351 10.32 27.86 -1.45
CA ALA A 351 10.88 28.52 -0.27
C ALA A 351 12.40 28.27 -0.18
N GLU A 352 13.13 29.24 0.38
CA GLU A 352 14.53 29.04 0.77
C GLU A 352 14.59 28.13 2.00
N ILE A 353 14.96 26.88 1.80
CA ILE A 353 15.23 25.93 2.88
C ILE A 353 16.63 26.22 3.41
N ASN A 354 16.76 26.38 4.74
CA ASN A 354 18.06 26.54 5.38
C ASN A 354 18.91 25.27 5.16
N PRO A 355 20.05 25.35 4.44
CA PRO A 355 20.88 24.19 4.11
C PRO A 355 21.52 23.53 5.34
N GLU A 356 21.89 24.31 6.36
CA GLU A 356 22.53 23.76 7.57
C GLU A 356 21.52 22.95 8.40
N ALA A 357 20.30 23.46 8.56
CA ALA A 357 19.23 22.71 9.22
C ALA A 357 18.90 21.42 8.45
N TRP A 358 19.07 21.44 7.12
CA TRP A 358 18.82 20.30 6.24
C TRP A 358 19.88 19.20 6.37
N GLU A 359 21.16 19.56 6.38
CA GLU A 359 22.27 18.59 6.56
C GLU A 359 22.12 17.78 7.84
N THR A 360 21.61 18.39 8.92
CA THR A 360 21.40 17.67 10.18
C THR A 360 20.30 16.60 10.14
N LEU A 361 19.44 16.61 9.12
CA LEU A 361 18.39 15.59 8.92
C LEU A 361 18.91 14.40 8.09
N TYR A 362 20.03 14.59 7.39
CA TYR A 362 20.75 13.53 6.68
C TYR A 362 21.84 12.95 7.59
N SER A 363 21.42 12.36 8.70
CA SER A 363 22.33 11.78 9.69
C SER A 363 21.81 10.44 10.21
N ASP A 364 22.75 9.53 10.43
CA ASP A 364 22.56 8.26 11.13
C ASP A 364 22.53 8.44 12.65
N THR A 365 22.88 9.65 13.13
CA THR A 365 23.00 9.99 14.54
C THR A 365 22.03 11.11 14.90
N SER A 366 21.26 10.89 15.97
CA SER A 366 20.28 11.86 16.41
C SER A 366 20.92 13.11 17.01
N ARG A 367 20.16 14.20 16.98
CA ARG A 367 20.39 15.34 17.86
C ARG A 367 20.23 14.89 19.32
N PRO A 368 20.96 15.51 20.26
CA PRO A 368 20.82 15.18 21.67
C PRO A 368 19.42 15.53 22.18
N PHE A 369 18.87 14.68 23.05
CA PHE A 369 17.59 14.91 23.72
C PHE A 369 17.65 14.51 25.20
N ASN A 370 16.75 15.09 26.00
CA ASN A 370 16.68 14.79 27.42
C ASN A 370 16.12 13.37 27.66
N LYS A 371 16.52 12.74 28.77
CA LYS A 371 15.98 11.43 29.13
C LYS A 371 14.44 11.46 29.25
N PRO A 372 13.74 10.44 28.73
CA PRO A 372 12.28 10.34 28.79
C PRO A 372 11.77 10.31 30.23
N LYS A 373 10.59 10.88 30.49
CA LYS A 373 9.91 10.74 31.79
C LYS A 373 9.31 9.35 31.96
N SER A 374 8.85 8.75 30.87
CA SER A 374 8.39 7.36 30.79
C SER A 374 9.49 6.33 31.02
N GLY A 375 10.77 6.74 30.95
CA GLY A 375 11.92 5.84 31.00
C GLY A 375 12.10 4.99 29.74
N ARG A 376 11.42 5.34 28.63
CA ARG A 376 11.45 4.61 27.37
C ARG A 376 11.55 5.52 26.16
N ILE A 377 12.25 5.01 25.15
CA ILE A 377 12.27 5.60 23.81
C ILE A 377 11.92 4.52 22.79
N ALA A 378 11.37 4.93 21.66
CA ALA A 378 11.14 4.05 20.52
C ALA A 378 11.82 4.63 19.28
N VAL A 379 12.44 3.75 18.50
CA VAL A 379 13.09 4.11 17.25
C VAL A 379 12.43 3.29 16.16
N LYS A 380 11.96 3.96 15.12
CA LYS A 380 11.32 3.35 13.96
C LYS A 380 12.19 3.56 12.73
N VAL A 381 12.44 2.50 11.97
CA VAL A 381 13.25 2.53 10.74
C VAL A 381 12.36 2.09 9.58
N ILE A 382 12.47 2.78 8.45
CA ILE A 382 11.69 2.53 7.24
C ILE A 382 12.65 2.37 6.05
N ASN A 383 12.45 1.30 5.27
CA ASN A 383 13.25 1.04 4.08
C ASN A 383 12.70 1.77 2.84
N HIS A 384 13.39 1.64 1.70
CA HIS A 384 12.96 2.21 0.41
C HIS A 384 11.69 1.58 -0.17
N LEU A 385 11.26 0.43 0.36
CA LEU A 385 10.06 -0.30 -0.06
C LEU A 385 8.82 0.12 0.74
N GLY A 386 8.99 0.92 1.79
CA GLY A 386 7.91 1.37 2.68
C GLY A 386 7.66 0.47 3.89
N ASP A 387 8.46 -0.58 4.08
CA ASP A 387 8.38 -1.45 5.24
C ASP A 387 8.96 -0.75 6.46
N GLU A 388 8.27 -0.87 7.60
CA GLU A 388 8.67 -0.26 8.86
C GLU A 388 8.96 -1.32 9.94
N VAL A 389 9.95 -1.04 10.77
CA VAL A 389 10.25 -1.79 12.00
C VAL A 389 10.51 -0.82 13.14
N MET A 390 10.17 -1.24 14.36
CA MET A 390 10.35 -0.42 15.55
C MET A 390 11.08 -1.21 16.64
N LYS A 391 11.99 -0.54 17.34
CA LYS A 391 12.67 -1.07 18.53
C LYS A 391 12.49 -0.12 19.70
N VAL A 392 12.13 -0.67 20.86
CA VAL A 392 11.87 0.08 22.09
C VAL A 392 13.02 -0.14 23.05
N PHE A 393 13.54 0.94 23.62
CA PHE A 393 14.61 0.90 24.62
C PHE A 393 14.12 1.46 25.94
N ARG A 394 14.58 0.83 27.04
CA ARG A 394 14.43 1.36 28.39
C ARG A 394 15.71 2.09 28.78
N VAL A 395 15.59 3.33 29.26
CA VAL A 395 16.74 4.26 29.46
C VAL A 395 16.76 4.92 30.83
#